data_AF-A0AAV8P265-F1
#
_entry.id   AF-A0AAV8P265-F1
#
_cell.length_a   1.000
_cell.length_b   1.000
_cell.length_c   1.000
_cell.angle_alpha   90.00
_cell.angle_beta   90.00
_cell.angle_gamma   90.00
#
_symmetry.space_group_name_H-M   'P 1'
#
loop_
_entity.id
_entity.type
_entity.pdbx_description
1 polymer ?
#
loop_
_entity_poly.entity_id
_entity_poly.type
_entity_poly.pdbx_seq_one_letter_code
_entity_poly.pdbx_strand_id
1 'polypeptide(L)'
;MGLEFDVHELPTLAPIRTTGNDDPPKSIITEDVECVTPKSQEPVRALVCPPAPRKPRPAKRRLGPPPRGYYPVPSDLLSVFVPLPCPPSKKTRVG
;
A
#
# COMPACT_ATOMS: atom_id res chain seq x y z
N MET A 1 -39.60 4.59 21.07
CA MET A 1 -38.77 3.39 20.89
C MET A 1 -37.33 3.88 20.76
N GLY A 2 -36.63 4.00 21.90
CA GLY A 2 -35.26 4.53 21.94
C GLY A 2 -34.25 3.48 21.47
N LEU A 3 -33.17 3.92 20.81
CA LEU A 3 -32.03 3.06 20.48
C LEU A 3 -30.96 3.30 21.53
N GLU A 4 -30.93 2.43 22.54
CA GLU A 4 -29.87 2.32 23.52
C GLU A 4 -28.64 1.67 22.86
N PHE A 5 -27.52 2.39 22.86
CA PHE A 5 -26.25 1.91 22.30
C PHE A 5 -25.40 1.43 23.47
N ASP A 6 -25.23 0.11 23.57
CA ASP A 6 -24.40 -0.49 24.61
C ASP A 6 -22.93 -0.27 24.27
N VAL A 7 -22.31 0.69 24.95
CA VAL A 7 -20.89 1.03 24.80
C VAL A 7 -20.09 -0.02 25.55
N HIS A 8 -19.82 -1.15 24.91
CA HIS A 8 -18.78 -2.05 25.42
C HIS A 8 -17.43 -1.34 25.30
N GLU A 9 -16.95 -0.90 26.45
CA GLU A 9 -15.62 -0.34 26.68
C GLU A 9 -14.54 -1.31 26.19
N LEU A 10 -13.77 -0.91 25.19
CA LEU A 10 -12.66 -1.72 24.70
C LEU A 10 -11.55 -1.77 25.76
N PRO A 11 -10.98 -2.95 26.05
CA PRO A 11 -9.94 -3.06 27.07
C PRO A 11 -8.69 -2.28 26.63
N THR A 12 -8.24 -1.38 27.50
CA THR A 12 -7.04 -0.57 27.27
C THR A 12 -5.80 -1.45 27.39
N LEU A 13 -5.02 -1.55 26.31
CA LEU A 13 -3.77 -2.30 26.29
C LEU A 13 -2.61 -1.44 26.86
N ALA A 14 -1.70 -2.09 27.59
CA ALA A 14 -0.56 -1.41 28.18
C ALA A 14 0.50 -0.97 27.14
N PRO A 15 1.23 0.13 27.38
CA PRO A 15 2.29 0.59 26.49
C PRO A 15 3.47 -0.37 26.42
N ILE A 16 3.97 -0.63 25.20
CA ILE A 16 5.13 -1.48 24.96
C ILE A 16 6.42 -0.68 25.19
N ARG A 17 7.36 -1.24 25.97
CA ARG A 17 8.71 -0.69 26.16
C ARG A 17 9.72 -1.46 25.33
N THR A 18 10.41 -0.78 24.42
CA THR A 18 11.57 -1.33 23.70
C THR A 18 12.85 -0.84 24.37
N THR A 19 13.67 -1.75 24.88
CA THR A 19 15.03 -1.43 25.35
C THR A 19 15.95 -1.31 24.13
N GLY A 20 16.46 -0.11 23.86
CA GLY A 20 17.59 0.07 22.96
C GLY A 20 18.83 -0.55 23.60
N ASN A 21 19.58 -1.35 22.85
CA ASN A 21 20.88 -1.85 23.30
C ASN A 21 21.86 -0.67 23.33
N ASP A 22 22.18 -0.19 24.52
CA ASP A 22 23.38 0.58 24.81
C ASP A 22 24.53 -0.42 25.06
N ASP A 23 25.56 -0.42 24.20
CA ASP A 23 26.99 -0.36 24.58
C ASP A 23 27.93 -0.58 23.36
N PRO A 24 28.99 0.24 23.19
CA PRO A 24 30.11 -0.03 22.29
C PRO A 24 31.31 -0.62 23.05
N PRO A 25 32.13 -1.46 22.40
CA PRO A 25 33.56 -1.18 22.40
C PRO A 25 34.17 -1.35 21.01
N LYS A 26 34.70 -0.24 20.49
CA LYS A 26 35.47 -0.15 19.26
C LYS A 26 36.82 -0.83 19.48
N SER A 27 37.00 -2.05 18.96
CA SER A 27 38.33 -2.67 18.86
C SER A 27 39.21 -1.81 17.94
N ILE A 28 40.30 -1.29 18.50
CA ILE A 28 41.36 -0.64 17.74
C ILE A 28 42.15 -1.77 17.08
N ILE A 29 41.85 -2.05 15.81
CA ILE A 29 42.72 -2.82 14.93
C ILE A 29 43.67 -1.80 14.28
N THR A 30 44.84 -1.62 14.87
CA THR A 30 46.00 -0.93 14.26
C THR A 30 46.83 -1.95 13.52
N GLU A 31 46.51 -2.13 12.25
CA GLU A 31 47.40 -2.68 11.24
C GLU A 31 46.97 -2.02 9.94
N ASP A 32 47.89 -1.27 9.33
CA ASP A 32 47.75 -0.69 8.00
C ASP A 32 47.69 -1.83 6.96
N VAL A 33 46.61 -2.60 6.99
CA VAL A 33 46.24 -3.50 5.91
C VAL A 33 45.73 -2.57 4.81
N GLU A 34 46.55 -2.34 3.81
CA GLU A 34 46.11 -1.70 2.59
C GLU A 34 44.98 -2.55 1.99
N CYS A 35 43.73 -2.14 2.27
CA CYS A 35 42.54 -2.86 1.87
C CYS A 35 42.40 -2.83 0.35
N VAL A 36 42.94 -3.85 -0.33
CA VAL A 36 42.79 -3.99 -1.77
C VAL A 36 41.37 -4.49 -2.08
N THR A 37 40.59 -3.67 -2.78
CA THR A 37 39.29 -4.10 -3.30
C THR A 37 39.51 -5.09 -4.44
N PRO A 38 39.03 -6.34 -4.36
CA PRO A 38 39.13 -7.29 -5.45
C PRO A 38 38.37 -6.75 -6.67
N LYS A 39 39.03 -6.74 -7.83
CA LYS A 39 38.42 -6.30 -9.10
C LYS A 39 37.57 -7.43 -9.65
N SER A 40 36.32 -7.14 -9.99
CA SER A 40 35.45 -8.07 -10.72
C SER A 40 35.95 -8.27 -12.15
N GLN A 41 35.86 -9.50 -12.67
CA GLN A 41 36.08 -9.80 -14.09
C GLN A 41 35.12 -8.99 -14.98
N GLU A 42 35.54 -8.64 -16.20
CA GLU A 42 34.67 -7.97 -17.18
C GLU A 42 33.35 -8.72 -17.35
N PRO A 43 32.21 -8.01 -17.37
CA PRO A 43 30.92 -8.65 -17.49
C PRO A 43 30.84 -9.39 -18.82
N VAL A 44 30.84 -10.72 -18.76
CA VAL A 44 30.54 -11.58 -19.90
C VAL A 44 29.15 -11.19 -20.39
N ARG A 45 29.05 -10.93 -21.70
CA ARG A 45 27.88 -10.39 -22.43
C ARG A 45 26.56 -10.58 -21.69
N ALA A 46 25.87 -9.46 -21.45
CA ALA A 46 24.58 -9.43 -20.76
C ALA A 46 23.67 -10.55 -21.29
N LEU A 47 23.39 -11.52 -20.43
CA LEU A 47 22.34 -12.49 -20.64
C LEU A 47 21.03 -11.71 -20.57
N VAL A 48 20.61 -11.16 -21.70
CA VAL A 48 19.34 -10.46 -21.80
C VAL A 48 18.27 -11.50 -21.49
N CYS A 49 17.57 -11.30 -20.37
CA CYS A 49 16.46 -12.15 -20.00
C CYS A 49 15.44 -12.12 -21.14
N PRO A 50 14.98 -13.29 -21.64
CA PRO A 50 13.94 -13.31 -22.66
C PRO A 50 12.71 -12.54 -22.14
N PRO A 51 11.90 -11.97 -23.04
CA PRO A 51 10.71 -11.25 -22.63
C PRO A 51 9.81 -12.11 -21.75
N ALA A 52 9.22 -11.50 -20.72
CA ALA A 52 8.40 -12.21 -19.76
C ALA A 52 7.27 -13.00 -20.44
N PRO A 53 6.97 -14.24 -19.98
CA PRO A 53 5.87 -15.03 -20.51
C PRO A 53 4.56 -14.23 -20.49
N ARG A 54 3.90 -14.11 -21.64
CA ARG A 54 2.63 -13.37 -21.74
C ARG A 54 1.48 -14.30 -21.37
N LYS A 55 0.79 -13.99 -20.27
CA LYS A 55 -0.46 -14.67 -19.93
C LYS A 55 -1.51 -14.41 -21.03
N PRO A 56 -2.36 -15.40 -21.38
CA PRO A 56 -3.48 -15.17 -22.28
C PRO A 56 -4.33 -14.00 -21.78
N ARG A 57 -4.72 -13.11 -22.70
CA ARG A 57 -5.60 -12.00 -22.35
C ARG A 57 -6.94 -12.58 -21.86
N PRO A 58 -7.44 -12.18 -20.68
CA PRO A 58 -8.76 -12.61 -20.22
C PRO A 58 -9.82 -12.31 -21.28
N ALA A 59 -10.82 -13.18 -21.39
CA ALA A 59 -11.95 -12.95 -22.28
C ALA A 59 -12.58 -11.58 -21.98
N LYS A 60 -12.85 -10.80 -23.03
CA LYS A 60 -13.50 -9.49 -22.91
C LYS A 60 -14.88 -9.71 -22.28
N ARG A 61 -15.04 -9.34 -21.00
CA ARG A 61 -16.35 -9.36 -20.34
C ARG A 61 -17.31 -8.47 -21.13
N ARG A 62 -18.49 -9.00 -21.46
CA ARG A 62 -19.57 -8.20 -22.02
C ARG A 62 -20.02 -7.23 -20.92
N LEU A 63 -19.98 -5.93 -21.22
CA LEU A 63 -20.52 -4.89 -20.36
C LEU A 63 -22.04 -4.86 -20.58
N GLY A 64 -22.72 -5.89 -20.11
CA GLY A 64 -24.18 -5.95 -20.09
C GLY A 64 -24.72 -5.48 -18.75
N PRO A 65 -25.99 -5.02 -18.69
CA PRO A 65 -26.69 -4.84 -17.44
C PRO A 65 -26.67 -6.15 -16.62
N PRO A 66 -26.73 -6.08 -15.28
CA PRO A 66 -26.89 -7.26 -14.45
C PRO A 66 -28.11 -8.10 -14.89
N PRO A 67 -28.11 -9.43 -14.71
CA PRO A 67 -29.25 -10.29 -15.09
C PRO A 67 -30.58 -9.87 -14.46
N ARG A 68 -30.52 -9.20 -13.30
CA ARG A 68 -31.69 -8.70 -12.56
C ARG A 68 -32.01 -7.23 -12.84
N GLY A 69 -31.32 -6.61 -13.80
CA GLY A 69 -31.39 -5.17 -14.04
C GLY A 69 -30.78 -4.36 -12.90
N TYR A 70 -31.03 -3.05 -12.93
CA TYR A 70 -30.67 -2.13 -11.86
C TYR A 70 -31.87 -1.89 -10.95
N TYR A 71 -31.62 -1.60 -9.68
CA TYR A 71 -32.67 -1.14 -8.78
C TYR A 71 -33.13 0.26 -9.19
N PRO A 72 -34.42 0.61 -8.97
CA PRO A 72 -34.89 1.97 -9.20
C PRO A 72 -34.10 2.92 -8.31
N VAL A 73 -33.55 3.96 -8.93
CA VAL A 73 -32.81 5.03 -8.25
C VAL A 73 -33.64 6.30 -8.37
N PRO A 74 -33.73 7.15 -7.33
CA PRO A 74 -34.37 8.46 -7.42
C PRO A 74 -33.83 9.27 -8.59
N SER A 75 -34.71 9.99 -9.28
CA SER A 75 -34.35 10.82 -10.44
C SER A 75 -33.41 11.96 -10.06
N ASP A 76 -33.55 12.47 -8.85
CA ASP A 76 -32.67 13.48 -8.29
C ASP A 76 -31.73 12.82 -7.28
N LEU A 77 -30.47 12.65 -7.68
CA LEU A 77 -29.45 12.13 -6.79
C LEU A 77 -29.04 13.18 -5.74
N LEU A 78 -29.11 14.47 -6.07
CA LEU A 78 -28.62 15.53 -5.21
C LEU A 78 -29.48 15.70 -3.95
N SER A 79 -30.76 15.37 -4.01
CA SER A 79 -31.63 15.35 -2.81
C SER A 79 -31.40 14.15 -1.90
N VAL A 80 -30.82 13.04 -2.41
CA VAL A 80 -30.57 11.83 -1.61
C VAL A 80 -29.20 11.87 -0.94
N PHE A 81 -28.24 12.58 -1.54
CA PHE A 81 -26.89 12.70 -1.00
C PHE A 81 -26.74 13.96 -0.15
N VAL A 82 -26.39 13.79 1.12
CA VAL A 82 -25.93 14.89 1.96
C VAL A 82 -24.47 15.19 1.61
N PRO A 83 -24.13 16.40 1.14
CA PRO A 83 -22.75 16.75 0.85
C PRO A 83 -21.91 16.69 2.13
N LEU A 84 -20.85 15.88 2.12
CA LEU A 84 -19.87 15.93 3.20
C LEU A 84 -18.99 17.17 3.01
N PRO A 85 -18.74 17.97 4.07
CA PRO A 85 -17.79 19.06 4.00
C PRO A 85 -16.41 18.49 3.65
N CYS A 86 -15.98 18.72 2.42
CA CYS A 86 -14.67 18.30 1.96
C CYS A 86 -13.64 19.37 2.34
N PRO A 87 -12.55 19.03 3.05
CA PRO A 87 -11.45 19.96 3.20
C PRO A 87 -10.85 20.29 1.82
N PRO A 88 -10.38 21.53 1.59
CA PRO A 88 -9.99 22.03 0.27
C PRO A 88 -8.75 21.36 -0.36
N SER A 89 -8.21 20.29 0.23
CA SER A 89 -6.92 19.69 -0.16
C SER A 89 -7.01 18.56 -1.18
N LYS A 90 -8.20 18.08 -1.56
CA LYS A 90 -8.31 17.05 -2.61
C LYS A 90 -8.38 17.70 -3.99
N LYS A 91 -7.23 17.86 -4.64
CA LYS A 91 -7.12 18.28 -6.04
C LYS A 91 -7.83 17.25 -6.94
N THR A 92 -8.98 17.61 -7.48
CA THR A 92 -9.68 16.83 -8.51
C THR A 92 -8.96 16.99 -9.85
N ARG A 93 -8.60 15.87 -10.48
CA ARG A 93 -8.06 15.85 -11.85
C ARG A 93 -9.25 15.97 -12.81
N VAL A 94 -9.41 17.13 -13.43
CA VAL A 94 -10.30 17.30 -14.59
C VAL A 94 -9.64 16.57 -15.77
N GLY A 95 -10.38 15.63 -16.35
CA GLY A 95 -10.00 14.89 -17.56
C GLY A 95 -10.57 15.52 -18.81
#